data_AF-A0A0B7MH08-F1
#
_entry.id   AF-A0A0B7MH08-F1
#
_cell.length_a   1.000
_cell.length_b   1.000
_cell.length_c   1.000
_cell.angle_alpha   90.00
_cell.angle_beta   90.00
_cell.angle_gamma   90.00
#
_symmetry.space_group_name_H-M   'P 1'
#
loop_
_entity.id
_entity.type
_entity.pdbx_description
1 polymer ?
#
loop_
_entity_poly.entity_id
_entity_poly.type
_entity_poly.pdbx_seq_one_letter_code
_entity_poly.pdbx_strand_id
1 'polypeptide(L)'
;MEKLRYYVKYTYGYYWSSLSYLSIFLSIVLILGLPQEVVQLNIFYKILITIGIFVLTFLITLLWYVLFKKKVIVNLQQDKTITVKCGDIFTQNGNIVMPVNLYFDTLVKDGLVAEKSIHGQFVKKNIWR
;
A
#
# COMPACT_ATOMS: atom_id res chain seq x y z
N MET A 1 -12.86 -9.61 13.69
CA MET A 1 -13.52 -9.89 12.39
C MET A 1 -13.62 -8.65 11.50
N GLU A 2 -14.05 -7.48 11.98
CA GLU A 2 -14.22 -6.29 11.13
C GLU A 2 -12.96 -5.76 10.45
N LYS A 3 -11.82 -5.75 11.15
CA LYS A 3 -10.53 -5.31 10.58
C LYS A 3 -10.13 -6.15 9.37
N LEU A 4 -10.27 -7.48 9.47
CA LEU A 4 -9.96 -8.40 8.37
C LEU A 4 -10.86 -8.15 7.14
N ARG A 5 -12.16 -7.94 7.36
CA ARG A 5 -13.12 -7.60 6.30
C ARG A 5 -12.74 -6.31 5.58
N TYR A 6 -12.26 -5.30 6.31
CA TYR A 6 -11.77 -4.05 5.73
C TYR A 6 -10.54 -4.29 4.84
N TYR A 7 -9.55 -5.05 5.32
CA TYR A 7 -8.36 -5.41 4.53
C TYR A 7 -8.74 -6.14 3.24
N VAL A 8 -9.60 -7.15 3.33
CA VAL A 8 -10.05 -7.95 2.17
C VAL A 8 -10.77 -7.10 1.11
N LYS A 9 -11.60 -6.14 1.52
CA LYS A 9 -12.33 -5.28 0.58
C LYS A 9 -11.38 -4.45 -0.29
N TYR A 10 -10.30 -3.94 0.29
CA TYR A 10 -9.33 -3.10 -0.42
C TYR A 10 -8.25 -3.90 -1.18
N THR A 11 -7.91 -5.11 -0.72
CA THR A 11 -6.97 -5.99 -1.44
C THR A 11 -7.55 -6.51 -2.75
N TYR A 12 -8.88 -6.60 -2.86
CA TYR A 12 -9.57 -7.15 -4.03
C TYR A 12 -9.17 -6.44 -5.33
N GLY A 13 -9.05 -5.10 -5.32
CA GLY A 13 -8.63 -4.34 -6.49
C GLY A 13 -7.22 -4.68 -6.97
N TYR A 14 -6.26 -4.78 -6.03
CA TYR A 14 -4.89 -5.17 -6.36
C TYR A 14 -4.78 -6.62 -6.82
N TYR A 15 -5.59 -7.51 -6.22
CA TYR A 15 -5.64 -8.91 -6.60
C TYR A 15 -6.06 -9.08 -8.06
N TRP A 16 -7.09 -8.35 -8.52
CA TRP A 16 -7.48 -8.35 -9.94
C TRP A 16 -6.36 -7.86 -10.86
N SER A 17 -5.63 -6.83 -10.46
CA SER A 17 -4.47 -6.36 -11.23
C SER A 17 -3.38 -7.44 -11.34
N SER A 18 -3.06 -8.11 -10.24
CA SER A 18 -2.09 -9.23 -10.24
C SER A 18 -2.55 -10.39 -11.13
N LEU A 19 -3.84 -10.72 -11.10
CA LEU A 19 -4.43 -11.75 -11.95
C LEU A 19 -4.32 -11.40 -13.44
N SER A 20 -4.48 -10.11 -13.77
CA SER A 20 -4.32 -9.61 -15.14
C SER A 20 -2.90 -9.82 -15.66
N TYR A 21 -1.87 -9.53 -14.86
CA TYR A 21 -0.48 -9.76 -15.27
C TYR A 21 -0.18 -11.26 -15.47
N LEU A 22 -0.72 -12.12 -14.61
CA LEU A 22 -0.60 -13.57 -14.75
C LEU A 22 -1.30 -14.09 -16.00
N SER A 23 -2.46 -13.54 -16.35
CA SER A 23 -3.19 -13.89 -17.58
C SER A 23 -2.38 -13.54 -18.83
N ILE A 24 -1.78 -12.34 -18.86
CA ILE A 24 -0.90 -11.92 -19.97
C ILE A 24 0.30 -12.87 -20.07
N PHE A 25 0.94 -13.18 -18.94
CA PHE A 25 2.07 -14.11 -18.91
C PHE A 25 1.69 -15.51 -19.41
N LEU A 26 0.56 -16.06 -18.93
CA LEU A 26 0.08 -17.37 -19.34
C LEU A 26 -0.25 -17.41 -20.83
N SER A 27 -0.82 -16.32 -21.37
CA SER A 27 -1.11 -16.20 -22.80
C SER A 27 0.16 -16.28 -23.65
N ILE A 28 1.24 -15.63 -23.22
CA ILE A 28 2.55 -15.68 -23.90
C ILE A 28 3.10 -17.11 -23.86
N VAL A 29 3.08 -17.76 -22.69
CA VAL A 29 3.54 -19.15 -22.54
C VAL A 29 2.74 -20.10 -23.44
N LEU A 30 1.44 -19.89 -23.56
CA LEU A 30 0.58 -20.73 -24.40
C LEU A 30 0.90 -20.58 -25.90
N ILE A 31 1.27 -19.38 -26.34
CA ILE A 31 1.73 -19.12 -27.72
C ILE A 31 3.09 -19.79 -28.00
N LEU A 32 4.00 -19.80 -27.02
CA LEU A 32 5.31 -20.45 -27.13
C LEU A 32 5.25 -21.99 -27.03
N GLY A 33 4.09 -22.53 -26.64
CA GLY A 33 3.85 -23.95 -26.45
C GLY A 33 4.11 -24.41 -25.02
N LEU A 34 3.29 -25.34 -24.55
CA LEU A 34 3.42 -25.94 -23.23
C LEU A 34 4.45 -27.09 -23.26
N PRO A 35 5.27 -27.25 -22.20
CA PRO A 35 6.13 -28.42 -22.06
C PRO A 35 5.30 -29.71 -22.01
N GLN A 36 5.78 -30.76 -22.69
CA GLN A 36 5.06 -32.04 -22.81
C GLN A 36 4.75 -32.70 -21.46
N GLU A 37 5.59 -32.49 -20.45
CA GLU A 37 5.39 -32.96 -19.08
C GLU A 37 4.07 -32.45 -18.47
N VAL A 38 3.72 -31.19 -18.74
CA VAL A 38 2.48 -30.58 -18.22
C VAL A 38 1.25 -31.12 -18.96
N VAL A 39 1.40 -31.43 -20.25
CA VAL A 39 0.31 -31.97 -21.07
C VAL A 39 -0.10 -33.36 -20.58
N GLN A 40 0.87 -34.19 -20.17
CA GLN A 40 0.65 -35.57 -19.73
C GLN A 40 0.10 -35.72 -18.30
N LEU A 41 0.05 -34.65 -17.51
CA LEU A 41 -0.50 -34.70 -16.15
C LEU A 41 -2.01 -35.01 -16.13
N ASN A 42 -2.44 -35.79 -15.13
CA ASN A 42 -3.85 -36.02 -14.85
C ASN A 42 -4.58 -34.69 -14.59
N ILE A 43 -5.83 -34.62 -15.05
CA ILE A 43 -6.72 -33.46 -14.90
C ILE A 43 -6.87 -33.02 -13.43
N PHE A 44 -6.90 -33.96 -12.50
CA PHE A 44 -7.01 -33.66 -11.08
C PHE A 44 -5.83 -32.81 -10.57
N TYR A 45 -4.59 -33.17 -10.95
CA TYR A 45 -3.41 -32.40 -10.57
C TYR A 45 -3.38 -31.03 -11.24
N LYS A 46 -3.83 -30.92 -12.50
CA LYS A 46 -3.96 -29.63 -13.20
C LYS A 46 -4.90 -28.66 -12.47
N ILE A 47 -6.05 -29.17 -12.02
CA ILE A 47 -7.02 -28.38 -11.25
C ILE A 47 -6.42 -27.95 -9.91
N LEU A 48 -5.76 -28.87 -9.19
CA LEU A 48 -5.16 -28.59 -7.89
C LEU A 48 -4.06 -27.52 -7.98
N ILE A 49 -3.17 -27.61 -8.99
CA ILE A 49 -2.12 -26.61 -9.24
C ILE A 49 -2.75 -25.25 -9.55
N THR A 50 -3.80 -25.23 -10.38
CA THR A 50 -4.49 -23.98 -10.73
C THR A 50 -5.07 -23.32 -9.48
N ILE A 51 -5.82 -24.06 -8.66
CA ILE A 51 -6.38 -23.54 -7.40
C ILE A 51 -5.27 -23.05 -6.47
N GLY A 52 -4.16 -23.80 -6.37
CA GLY A 52 -2.99 -23.43 -5.58
C GLY A 52 -2.41 -22.07 -6.00
N ILE A 53 -2.28 -21.81 -7.29
CA ILE A 53 -1.79 -20.53 -7.82
C ILE A 53 -2.74 -19.39 -7.46
N PHE A 54 -4.06 -19.58 -7.59
CA PHE A 54 -5.06 -18.57 -7.22
C PHE A 54 -5.02 -18.23 -5.73
N VAL A 55 -4.87 -19.24 -4.86
CA VAL A 55 -4.77 -19.04 -3.41
C VAL A 55 -3.46 -18.34 -3.05
N LEU A 56 -2.34 -18.77 -3.64
CA LEU A 56 -1.01 -18.20 -3.36
C LEU A 56 -0.95 -16.73 -3.76
N THR A 57 -1.46 -16.39 -4.94
CA THR A 57 -1.49 -15.00 -5.44
C THR A 57 -2.38 -14.12 -4.57
N PHE A 58 -3.47 -14.64 -4.04
CA PHE A 58 -4.31 -13.93 -3.08
C PHE A 58 -3.57 -13.66 -1.77
N LEU A 59 -2.89 -14.67 -1.21
CA LEU A 59 -2.13 -14.55 0.03
C LEU A 59 -0.96 -13.56 -0.09
N ILE A 60 -0.21 -13.62 -1.19
CA ILE A 60 0.90 -12.68 -1.46
C ILE A 60 0.36 -11.24 -1.53
N THR A 61 -0.74 -11.03 -2.25
CA THR A 61 -1.35 -9.69 -2.37
C THR A 61 -1.86 -9.17 -1.03
N LEU A 62 -2.44 -10.04 -0.21
CA LEU A 62 -2.93 -9.69 1.13
C LEU A 62 -1.77 -9.33 2.06
N LEU A 63 -0.71 -10.13 2.09
CA LEU A 63 0.51 -9.84 2.87
C LEU A 63 1.14 -8.52 2.44
N TRP A 64 1.26 -8.29 1.13
CA TRP A 64 1.80 -7.04 0.60
C TRP A 64 0.99 -5.84 1.09
N TYR A 65 -0.34 -5.93 1.03
CA TYR A 65 -1.22 -4.86 1.49
C TYR A 65 -1.04 -4.59 2.98
N VAL A 66 -1.03 -5.64 3.82
CA VAL A 66 -0.89 -5.48 5.27
C VAL A 66 0.47 -4.87 5.64
N LEU A 67 1.55 -5.28 4.97
CA LEU A 67 2.91 -4.86 5.31
C LEU A 67 3.30 -3.49 4.73
N PHE A 68 2.83 -3.16 3.53
CA PHE A 68 3.37 -2.01 2.78
C PHE A 68 2.37 -0.88 2.53
N LYS A 69 1.06 -1.06 2.72
CA LYS A 69 0.12 0.06 2.54
C LYS A 69 0.17 1.03 3.69
N LYS A 70 0.93 2.10 3.46
CA LYS A 70 0.93 3.33 4.26
C LYS A 70 -0.04 4.39 3.72
N LYS A 71 -0.93 4.09 2.77
CA LYS A 71 -1.76 5.09 2.08
C LYS A 71 -3.17 4.59 1.78
N VAL A 72 -4.17 5.37 2.20
CA VAL A 72 -5.59 5.19 1.89
C VAL A 72 -6.06 6.40 1.07
N ILE A 73 -6.77 6.15 -0.03
CA ILE A 73 -7.35 7.20 -0.88
C ILE A 73 -8.86 7.09 -0.75
N VAL A 74 -9.50 8.21 -0.44
CA VAL A 74 -10.94 8.37 -0.29
C VAL A 74 -11.38 9.41 -1.30
N ASN A 75 -12.16 8.99 -2.29
CA ASN A 75 -12.75 9.91 -3.25
C ASN A 75 -14.03 10.49 -2.65
N LEU A 76 -14.12 11.80 -2.60
CA LEU A 76 -15.32 12.54 -2.24
C LEU A 76 -16.12 12.88 -3.52
N GLN A 77 -17.34 13.37 -3.34
CA GLN A 77 -18.10 13.97 -4.43
C GLN A 77 -17.40 15.23 -4.95
N GLN A 78 -17.66 15.60 -6.21
CA GLN A 78 -17.13 16.81 -6.86
C GLN A 78 -15.60 16.83 -7.07
N ASP A 79 -15.03 15.74 -7.57
CA ASP A 79 -13.61 15.61 -7.95
C ASP A 79 -12.57 15.89 -6.85
N LYS A 80 -12.98 15.85 -5.58
CA LYS A 80 -12.07 15.99 -4.44
C LYS A 80 -11.60 14.63 -3.98
N THR A 81 -10.29 14.44 -3.85
CA THR A 81 -9.71 13.20 -3.32
C THR A 81 -8.96 13.48 -2.03
N ILE A 82 -9.40 12.87 -0.92
CA ILE A 82 -8.65 12.85 0.33
C ILE A 82 -7.71 11.66 0.31
N THR A 83 -6.45 11.91 0.64
CA THR A 83 -5.44 10.87 0.73
C THR A 83 -4.83 10.87 2.12
N VAL A 84 -5.08 9.81 2.88
CA VAL A 84 -4.47 9.58 4.19
C VAL A 84 -3.18 8.79 3.99
N LYS A 85 -2.04 9.32 4.44
CA LYS A 85 -0.73 8.67 4.36
C LYS A 85 -0.12 8.54 5.75
N CYS A 86 0.57 7.43 6.00
CA CYS A 86 1.47 7.23 7.13
C CYS A 86 2.91 7.42 6.65
N GLY A 87 3.64 8.35 7.25
CA GLY A 87 5.03 8.60 6.88
C GLY A 87 5.51 9.94 7.42
N ASP A 88 6.66 10.38 6.90
CA ASP A 88 7.22 11.68 7.22
C ASP A 88 6.53 12.77 6.38
N ILE A 89 5.91 13.73 7.07
CA ILE A 89 5.25 14.88 6.44
C ILE A 89 6.24 15.82 5.74
N PHE A 90 7.49 15.88 6.19
CA PHE A 90 8.53 16.77 5.63
C PHE A 90 9.08 16.28 4.29
N THR A 91 8.70 15.08 3.86
CA THR A 91 9.04 14.51 2.56
C THR A 91 7.90 14.67 1.54
N GLN A 92 6.75 15.21 1.94
CA GLN A 92 5.62 15.40 1.04
C GLN A 92 5.79 16.67 0.21
N ASN A 93 5.44 16.60 -1.07
CA ASN A 93 5.47 17.75 -1.98
C ASN A 93 4.20 18.60 -1.81
N GLY A 94 4.35 19.92 -1.98
CA GLY A 94 3.26 20.91 -1.98
C GLY A 94 3.16 21.72 -0.69
N ASN A 95 2.01 22.36 -0.49
CA ASN A 95 1.77 23.20 0.69
C ASN A 95 1.45 22.30 1.89
N ILE A 96 2.28 22.41 2.93
CA ILE A 96 2.11 21.65 4.17
C ILE A 96 1.54 22.59 5.23
N VAL A 97 0.34 22.27 5.71
CA VAL A 97 -0.26 22.93 6.87
C VAL A 97 0.08 22.09 8.11
N MET A 98 0.74 22.70 9.08
CA MET A 98 1.14 22.04 10.33
C MET A 98 0.57 22.78 11.53
N PRO A 99 0.02 22.07 12.53
CA PRO A 99 -0.34 22.69 13.79
C PRO A 99 0.93 23.05 14.58
N VAL A 100 0.93 24.24 15.15
CA VAL A 100 1.99 24.76 16.03
C VAL A 100 1.37 25.19 17.36
N ASN A 101 2.21 25.57 18.32
CA ASN A 101 1.71 26.10 19.59
C ASN A 101 1.13 27.52 19.40
N LEU A 102 0.44 28.04 20.41
CA LEU A 102 -0.22 29.36 20.35
C LEU A 102 0.73 30.53 20.07
N TYR A 103 1.99 30.41 20.50
CA TYR A 103 2.96 31.51 20.48
C TYR A 103 3.98 31.40 19.35
N PHE A 104 3.89 30.38 18.48
CA PHE A 104 4.81 30.12 17.39
C PHE A 104 6.28 30.07 17.85
N ASP A 105 6.53 29.48 19.02
CA ASP A 105 7.85 29.47 19.65
C ASP A 105 8.88 28.70 18.81
N THR A 106 10.08 29.28 18.68
CA THR A 106 11.22 28.66 17.98
C THR A 106 12.18 27.95 18.94
N LEU A 107 11.92 27.98 20.24
CA LEU A 107 12.78 27.35 21.24
C LEU A 107 12.26 25.95 21.60
N VAL A 108 13.02 24.93 21.20
CA VAL A 108 12.67 23.52 21.44
C VAL A 108 13.19 23.10 22.81
N LYS A 109 12.30 23.06 23.79
CA LYS A 109 12.57 22.67 25.18
C LYS A 109 11.30 22.06 25.81
N ASP A 110 11.50 21.15 26.76
CA ASP A 110 10.41 20.57 27.55
C ASP A 110 9.54 21.67 28.17
N GLY A 111 8.23 21.61 27.91
CA GLY A 111 7.24 22.58 28.38
C GLY A 111 6.85 23.68 27.38
N LEU A 112 7.62 23.93 26.31
CA LEU A 112 7.29 24.92 25.27
C LEU A 112 6.95 24.26 23.93
N VAL A 113 7.94 23.58 23.34
CA VAL A 113 7.79 22.80 22.10
C VAL A 113 8.50 21.48 22.29
N ALA A 114 7.72 20.39 22.32
CA ALA A 114 8.27 19.05 22.48
C ALA A 114 9.14 18.66 21.28
N GLU A 115 10.33 18.11 21.52
CA GLU A 115 11.30 17.82 20.46
C GLU A 115 10.78 16.82 19.41
N LYS A 116 9.99 15.84 19.87
CA LYS A 116 9.41 14.78 19.02
C LYS A 116 8.14 15.22 18.30
N SER A 117 7.59 16.40 18.62
CA SER A 117 6.41 16.93 17.92
C SER A 117 6.76 17.37 16.50
N ILE A 118 5.74 17.46 15.64
CA ILE A 118 5.90 18.02 14.28
C ILE A 118 6.52 19.43 14.33
N HIS A 119 6.03 20.29 15.22
CA HIS A 119 6.54 21.65 15.37
C HIS A 119 8.03 21.67 15.78
N GLY A 120 8.40 20.86 16.79
CA GLY A 120 9.78 20.76 17.25
C GLY A 120 10.75 20.23 16.20
N GLN A 121 10.34 19.19 15.46
CA GLN A 121 11.13 18.64 14.35
C GLN A 121 11.32 19.67 13.22
N PHE A 122 10.28 20.46 12.90
CA PHE A 122 10.36 21.53 11.90
C PHE A 122 11.37 22.61 12.29
N VAL A 123 11.26 23.11 13.53
CA VAL A 123 12.11 24.17 14.07
C VAL A 123 13.58 23.73 14.07
N LYS A 124 13.87 22.52 14.57
CA LYS A 124 15.24 21.95 14.56
C LYS A 124 15.81 21.83 13.15
N LYS A 125 15.01 21.46 12.16
CA LYS A 125 15.48 21.20 10.79
C LYS A 125 15.75 22.47 9.98
N ASN A 126 14.98 23.53 10.19
CA ASN A 126 14.97 24.70 9.30
C ASN A 126 15.47 26.01 9.92
N ILE A 127 15.38 26.18 11.25
CA ILE A 127 15.71 27.45 11.92
C ILE A 127 17.10 27.40 12.54
N TRP A 128 17.42 26.30 13.22
CA TRP A 128 18.68 26.12 13.95
C TRP A 128 19.79 25.48 13.10
N ARG A 129 19.86 25.86 11.82
CA ARG A 129 20.80 25.28 10.86
C ARG A 129 22.22 25.78 11.04
#